data_AF-A0A7X4GPW0-F1
#
_entry.id   AF-A0A7X4GPW0-F1
#
_cell.length_a   1.000
_cell.length_b   1.000
_cell.length_c   1.000
_cell.angle_alpha   90.00
_cell.angle_beta   90.00
_cell.angle_gamma   90.00
#
_symmetry.space_group_name_H-M   'P 1'
#
loop_
_entity.id
_entity.type
_entity.pdbx_description
1 polymer ?
#
loop_
_entity_poly.entity_id
_entity_poly.type
_entity_poly.pdbx_seq_one_letter_code
_entity_poly.pdbx_strand_id
1 'polypeptide(L)'
;MARTGLTKAQVRETRDQLLAEGRYPSVDAVRHALGDTGSKSTIHKHLKELAEEDNKAGAKREDTSRSLQTLVEQLADQLHQDAEQRFEALRADYEAQLEQKERELAELRRTVARLTERVEGLEIDAYASQPHDHGFGQFGHLQSSLRCGLNDSTPFSMLMNGGRSAVVDFDSPQIQLTPRVFQG
;
A
#
# COMPACT_ATOMS: atom_id res chain seq x y z
N MET A 1 74.68 -21.24 -16.60
CA MET A 1 73.88 -21.36 -17.84
C MET A 1 72.51 -21.86 -17.47
N ALA A 2 71.52 -20.95 -17.40
CA ALA A 2 70.18 -21.29 -16.98
C ALA A 2 69.49 -22.11 -18.07
N ARG A 3 69.08 -23.34 -17.75
CA ARG A 3 68.15 -24.13 -18.55
C ARG A 3 66.79 -23.44 -18.50
N THR A 4 66.57 -22.43 -19.33
CA THR A 4 65.24 -21.82 -19.54
C THR A 4 64.39 -22.84 -20.28
N GLY A 5 63.83 -23.79 -19.52
CA GLY A 5 62.83 -24.71 -20.02
C GLY A 5 61.60 -23.94 -20.48
N LEU A 6 61.06 -24.33 -21.64
CA LEU A 6 59.78 -23.87 -22.15
C LEU A 6 58.73 -23.89 -21.03
N THR A 7 58.06 -22.77 -20.79
CA THR A 7 57.04 -22.65 -19.73
C THR A 7 55.64 -22.87 -20.29
N LYS A 8 54.76 -23.48 -19.49
CA LYS A 8 53.34 -23.69 -19.85
C LYS A 8 52.60 -22.38 -20.15
N ALA A 9 52.98 -21.29 -19.48
CA ALA A 9 52.40 -19.96 -19.70
C ALA A 9 52.70 -19.41 -21.11
N GLN A 10 53.93 -19.56 -21.59
CA GLN A 10 54.32 -19.18 -22.96
C GLN A 10 53.54 -20.00 -24.00
N VAL A 11 53.41 -21.31 -23.79
CA VAL A 11 52.61 -22.18 -24.68
C VAL A 11 51.15 -21.75 -24.71
N ARG A 12 50.59 -21.30 -23.57
CA ARG A 12 49.22 -20.79 -23.48
C ARG A 12 49.05 -19.50 -24.27
N GLU A 13 49.92 -18.51 -24.05
CA GLU A 13 49.86 -17.22 -24.74
C GLU A 13 49.98 -17.37 -26.26
N THR A 14 50.95 -18.17 -26.73
CA THR A 14 51.12 -18.42 -28.17
C THR A 14 49.94 -19.18 -28.77
N ARG A 15 49.36 -20.15 -28.04
CA ARG A 15 48.14 -20.85 -28.46
C ARG A 15 46.98 -19.85 -28.61
N ASP A 16 46.80 -18.97 -27.63
CA ASP A 16 45.70 -18.00 -27.60
C ASP A 16 45.86 -16.95 -28.71
N GLN A 17 47.10 -16.55 -29.01
CA GLN A 17 47.42 -15.68 -30.14
C GLN A 17 47.10 -16.34 -31.48
N LEU A 18 47.49 -17.62 -31.68
CA LEU A 18 47.14 -18.38 -32.89
C LEU A 18 45.63 -18.55 -33.06
N LEU A 19 44.91 -18.79 -31.96
CA LEU A 19 43.44 -18.85 -31.96
C LEU A 19 42.81 -17.50 -32.33
N ALA A 20 43.34 -16.39 -31.82
CA ALA A 20 42.88 -15.04 -32.15
C ALA A 20 43.13 -14.69 -33.64
N GLU A 21 44.22 -15.22 -34.22
CA GLU A 21 44.52 -15.13 -35.65
C GLU A 21 43.67 -16.08 -36.52
N GLY A 22 42.79 -16.90 -35.92
CA GLY A 22 41.93 -17.85 -36.62
C GLY A 22 42.67 -19.10 -37.13
N ARG A 23 43.91 -19.33 -36.67
CA ARG A 23 44.73 -20.49 -37.08
C ARG A 23 44.62 -21.62 -36.05
N TYR A 24 44.51 -22.86 -36.53
CA TYR A 24 44.45 -24.01 -35.64
C TYR A 24 45.78 -24.20 -34.89
N PRO A 25 45.80 -24.21 -33.54
CA PRO A 25 47.01 -24.35 -32.75
C PRO A 25 47.51 -25.81 -32.79
N SER A 26 48.19 -26.18 -33.87
CA SER A 26 48.91 -27.45 -33.96
C SER A 26 50.24 -27.37 -33.20
N VAL A 27 50.78 -28.52 -32.80
CA VAL A 27 52.06 -28.60 -32.06
C VAL A 27 53.19 -27.92 -32.84
N ASP A 28 53.21 -28.09 -34.17
CA ASP A 28 54.23 -27.50 -35.03
C ASP A 28 53.98 -25.99 -35.26
N ALA A 29 52.73 -25.53 -35.31
CA ALA A 29 52.40 -24.11 -35.41
C ALA A 29 52.80 -23.33 -34.15
N VAL A 30 52.51 -23.90 -32.97
CA VAL A 30 52.92 -23.33 -31.68
C VAL A 30 54.44 -23.34 -31.56
N ARG A 31 55.11 -24.42 -31.99
CA ARG A 31 56.57 -24.51 -31.98
C ARG A 31 57.23 -23.46 -32.88
N HIS A 32 56.70 -23.24 -34.08
CA HIS A 32 57.22 -22.24 -35.01
C HIS A 32 57.03 -20.82 -34.45
N ALA A 33 55.86 -20.53 -33.88
CA ALA A 33 55.58 -19.24 -33.23
C ALA A 33 56.44 -19.00 -31.97
N LEU A 34 56.88 -20.08 -31.29
CA LEU A 34 57.83 -20.03 -30.18
C LEU A 34 59.31 -20.00 -30.61
N GLY A 35 59.60 -19.93 -31.93
CA GLY A 35 60.97 -19.88 -32.45
C GLY A 35 61.74 -21.21 -32.38
N ASP A 36 61.07 -22.33 -32.69
CA ASP A 36 61.61 -23.70 -32.66
C ASP A 36 62.08 -24.20 -31.28
N THR A 37 61.67 -23.49 -30.22
CA THR A 37 62.01 -23.84 -28.85
C THR A 37 61.07 -24.91 -28.28
N GLY A 38 61.65 -25.86 -27.55
CA GLY A 38 60.93 -26.97 -26.94
C GLY A 38 60.73 -28.18 -27.85
N SER A 39 60.61 -29.36 -27.23
CA SER A 39 60.37 -30.61 -27.96
C SER A 39 58.88 -30.74 -28.31
N LYS A 40 58.59 -31.39 -29.44
CA LYS A 40 57.21 -31.69 -29.88
C LYS A 40 56.40 -32.40 -28.79
N SER A 41 57.03 -33.30 -28.02
CA SER A 41 56.42 -34.01 -26.90
C SER A 41 56.07 -33.09 -25.72
N THR A 42 56.96 -32.15 -25.38
CA THR A 42 56.74 -31.18 -24.29
C THR A 42 55.60 -30.21 -24.63
N ILE A 43 55.58 -29.68 -25.85
CA ILE A 43 54.52 -28.78 -26.32
C ILE A 43 53.17 -29.51 -26.35
N HIS A 44 53.15 -30.75 -26.86
CA HIS A 44 51.94 -31.57 -26.88
C HIS A 44 51.38 -31.83 -25.48
N LYS A 45 52.26 -32.15 -24.51
CA LYS A 45 51.87 -32.32 -23.10
C LYS A 45 51.24 -31.04 -22.55
N HIS A 46 51.87 -29.88 -22.74
CA HIS A 46 51.33 -28.62 -22.23
C HIS A 46 50.01 -28.22 -22.89
N LEU A 47 49.85 -28.41 -24.21
CA LEU A 47 48.58 -28.15 -24.89
C LEU A 47 47.45 -29.04 -24.37
N LYS A 48 47.73 -30.32 -24.11
CA LYS A 48 46.75 -31.25 -23.52
C LYS A 48 46.35 -30.83 -22.11
N GLU A 49 47.30 -30.52 -21.25
CA GLU A 49 47.00 -30.06 -19.89
C GLU A 49 46.22 -28.74 -19.87
N LEU A 50 46.50 -27.83 -20.80
CA LEU A 50 45.75 -26.58 -20.95
C LEU A 50 44.30 -26.84 -21.38
N ALA A 51 44.08 -27.75 -22.34
CA ALA A 51 42.73 -28.14 -22.75
C ALA A 51 41.94 -28.79 -21.59
N GLU A 52 42.60 -29.62 -20.76
CA GLU A 52 41.98 -30.22 -19.58
C GLU A 52 41.65 -29.18 -18.49
N GLU A 53 42.52 -28.18 -18.29
CA GLU A 53 42.27 -27.06 -17.37
C GLU A 53 41.10 -26.19 -17.83
N ASP A 54 41.06 -25.84 -19.13
CA ASP A 54 39.99 -25.01 -19.71
C ASP A 54 38.63 -25.72 -19.65
N ASN A 55 38.59 -27.03 -19.90
CA ASN A 55 37.37 -27.84 -19.74
C ASN A 55 36.88 -27.87 -18.28
N LYS A 56 37.78 -28.04 -17.30
CA LYS A 56 37.43 -28.01 -15.87
C LYS A 56 36.97 -26.63 -15.42
N ALA A 57 37.60 -25.57 -15.92
CA ALA A 57 37.20 -24.20 -15.63
C ALA A 57 35.84 -23.87 -16.26
N GLY A 58 35.57 -24.35 -17.48
CA GLY A 58 34.29 -24.26 -18.16
C GLY A 58 33.17 -24.94 -17.37
N ALA A 59 33.37 -26.20 -16.97
CA ALA A 59 32.40 -26.94 -16.17
C ALA A 59 32.09 -26.23 -14.83
N LYS A 60 33.12 -25.74 -14.12
CA LYS A 60 32.90 -24.95 -12.89
C LYS A 60 32.11 -23.67 -13.15
N ARG A 61 32.37 -22.96 -14.24
CA ARG A 61 31.61 -21.76 -14.62
C ARG A 61 30.15 -22.09 -14.91
N GLU A 62 29.90 -23.17 -15.64
CA GLU A 62 28.53 -23.65 -15.92
C GLU A 62 27.79 -24.03 -14.62
N ASP A 63 28.44 -24.76 -13.72
CA ASP A 63 27.87 -25.12 -12.42
C ASP A 63 27.54 -23.88 -11.58
N THR A 64 28.45 -22.88 -11.56
CA THR A 64 28.17 -21.61 -10.87
C THR A 64 27.03 -20.84 -11.54
N SER A 65 26.95 -20.83 -12.88
CA SER A 65 25.87 -20.17 -13.61
C SER A 65 24.52 -20.81 -13.32
N ARG A 66 24.46 -22.16 -13.28
CA ARG A 66 23.25 -22.89 -12.92
C ARG A 66 22.83 -22.60 -11.49
N SER A 67 23.77 -22.63 -10.54
CA SER A 67 23.47 -22.31 -9.14
C SER A 67 22.94 -20.88 -8.99
N LEU A 68 23.49 -19.92 -9.71
CA LEU A 68 23.01 -18.54 -9.69
C LEU A 68 21.62 -18.42 -10.31
N GLN A 69 21.36 -19.11 -11.43
CA GLN A 69 20.05 -19.13 -12.06
C GLN A 69 18.98 -19.67 -11.11
N THR A 70 19.23 -20.80 -10.45
CA THR A 70 18.29 -21.37 -9.48
C THR A 70 18.01 -20.42 -8.31
N LEU A 71 19.03 -19.72 -7.80
CA LEU A 71 18.82 -18.74 -6.72
C LEU A 71 18.01 -17.52 -7.18
N VAL A 72 18.22 -17.05 -8.40
CA VAL A 72 17.45 -15.94 -8.98
C VAL A 72 16.00 -16.36 -9.23
N GLU A 73 15.77 -17.57 -9.73
CA GLU A 73 14.43 -18.14 -9.89
C GLU A 73 13.68 -18.23 -8.55
N GLN A 74 14.33 -18.79 -7.52
CA GLN A 74 13.75 -18.86 -6.17
C GLN A 74 13.42 -17.48 -5.60
N LEU A 75 14.29 -16.50 -5.82
CA LEU A 75 14.05 -15.13 -5.36
C LEU A 75 12.89 -14.47 -6.12
N ALA A 76 12.79 -14.71 -7.43
CA ALA A 76 11.68 -14.21 -8.23
C ALA A 76 10.36 -14.81 -7.76
N ASP A 77 10.31 -16.13 -7.54
CA ASP A 77 9.13 -16.83 -7.02
C ASP A 77 8.71 -16.27 -5.66
N GLN A 78 9.67 -16.08 -4.74
CA GLN A 78 9.38 -15.53 -3.42
C GLN A 78 8.86 -14.08 -3.53
N LEU A 79 9.44 -13.26 -4.39
CA LEU A 79 9.00 -11.87 -4.58
C LEU A 79 7.60 -11.80 -5.20
N HIS A 80 7.28 -12.71 -6.12
CA HIS A 80 5.93 -12.82 -6.67
C HIS A 80 4.92 -13.22 -5.61
N GLN A 81 5.23 -14.22 -4.78
CA GLN A 81 4.38 -14.63 -3.66
C GLN A 81 4.18 -13.50 -2.65
N ASP A 82 5.23 -12.80 -2.26
CA ASP A 82 5.14 -11.66 -1.35
C ASP A 82 4.29 -10.52 -1.94
N ALA A 83 4.41 -10.27 -3.25
CA ALA A 83 3.61 -9.26 -3.94
C ALA A 83 2.13 -9.65 -3.99
N GLU A 84 1.82 -10.91 -4.29
CA GLU A 84 0.46 -11.44 -4.27
C GLU A 84 -0.15 -11.37 -2.86
N GLN A 85 0.60 -11.77 -1.83
CA GLN A 85 0.15 -11.66 -0.44
C GLN A 85 -0.14 -10.21 -0.04
N ARG A 86 0.73 -9.27 -0.41
CA ARG A 86 0.51 -7.84 -0.15
C ARG A 86 -0.70 -7.32 -0.91
N PHE A 87 -0.91 -7.77 -2.13
CA PHE A 87 -2.07 -7.37 -2.93
C PHE A 87 -3.37 -7.88 -2.33
N GLU A 88 -3.43 -9.16 -1.93
CA GLU A 88 -4.59 -9.74 -1.27
C GLU A 88 -4.88 -9.08 0.08
N ALA A 89 -3.84 -8.80 0.88
CA ALA A 89 -4.00 -8.05 2.13
C ALA A 89 -4.57 -6.64 1.89
N LEU A 90 -4.01 -5.92 0.92
CA LEU A 90 -4.48 -4.58 0.57
C LEU A 90 -5.92 -4.61 0.04
N ARG A 91 -6.27 -5.63 -0.75
CA ARG A 91 -7.63 -5.83 -1.24
C ARG A 91 -8.60 -6.09 -0.10
N ALA A 92 -8.26 -6.96 0.85
CA ALA A 92 -9.07 -7.23 2.03
C ALA A 92 -9.26 -5.95 2.87
N ASP A 93 -8.22 -5.15 3.05
CA ASP A 93 -8.29 -3.86 3.75
C ASP A 93 -9.22 -2.88 3.03
N TYR A 94 -9.14 -2.79 1.70
CA TYR A 94 -10.03 -1.95 0.89
C TYR A 94 -11.48 -2.43 0.96
N GLU A 95 -11.73 -3.73 0.86
CA GLU A 95 -13.08 -4.31 0.98
C GLU A 95 -13.65 -4.02 2.37
N ALA A 96 -12.87 -4.16 3.44
CA ALA A 96 -13.29 -3.80 4.80
C ALA A 96 -13.59 -2.30 4.94
N GLN A 97 -12.79 -1.42 4.33
CA GLN A 97 -13.04 0.02 4.31
C GLN A 97 -14.32 0.36 3.54
N LEU A 98 -14.57 -0.29 2.41
CA LEU A 98 -15.80 -0.10 1.63
C LEU A 98 -17.01 -0.52 2.46
N GLU A 99 -16.99 -1.69 3.10
CA GLU A 99 -18.07 -2.13 3.97
C GLU A 99 -18.31 -1.15 5.12
N GLN A 100 -17.24 -0.64 5.75
CA GLN A 100 -17.37 0.35 6.80
C GLN A 100 -18.05 1.63 6.27
N LYS A 101 -17.63 2.12 5.10
CA LYS A 101 -18.24 3.31 4.48
C LYS A 101 -19.69 3.07 4.09
N GLU A 102 -20.04 1.90 3.59
CA GLU A 102 -21.42 1.53 3.29
C GLU A 102 -22.29 1.47 4.54
N ARG A 103 -21.76 0.94 5.66
CA ARG A 103 -22.44 0.95 6.96
C ARG A 103 -22.67 2.38 7.45
N GLU A 104 -21.64 3.23 7.41
CA GLU A 104 -21.75 4.66 7.76
C GLU A 104 -22.80 5.38 6.90
N LEU A 105 -22.81 5.13 5.59
CA LEU A 105 -23.83 5.70 4.68
C LEU A 105 -25.23 5.18 4.98
N ALA A 106 -25.38 3.90 5.31
CA ALA A 106 -26.66 3.32 5.68
C ALA A 106 -27.19 3.92 6.99
N GLU A 107 -26.32 4.13 7.98
CA GLU A 107 -26.66 4.81 9.22
C GLU A 107 -27.05 6.27 8.98
N LEU A 108 -26.26 7.02 8.20
CA LEU A 108 -26.58 8.38 7.82
C LEU A 108 -27.94 8.46 7.11
N ARG A 109 -28.21 7.57 6.14
CA ARG A 109 -29.52 7.50 5.47
C ARG A 109 -30.67 7.23 6.43
N ARG A 110 -30.48 6.34 7.41
CA ARG A 110 -31.47 6.09 8.47
C ARG A 110 -31.69 7.31 9.35
N THR A 111 -30.64 8.04 9.70
CA THR A 111 -30.78 9.27 10.50
C THR A 111 -31.50 10.36 9.72
N VAL A 112 -31.18 10.54 8.44
CA VAL A 112 -31.88 11.49 7.55
C VAL A 112 -33.36 11.11 7.45
N ALA A 113 -33.69 9.85 7.17
CA ALA A 113 -35.07 9.38 7.11
C ALA A 113 -35.85 9.64 8.41
N ARG A 114 -35.23 9.36 9.55
CA ARG A 114 -35.83 9.63 10.87
C ARG A 114 -36.06 11.12 11.11
N LEU A 115 -35.10 11.97 10.72
CA LEU A 115 -35.22 13.42 10.88
C LEU A 115 -36.29 13.99 9.95
N THR A 116 -36.38 13.50 8.71
CA THR A 116 -37.42 13.92 7.77
C THR A 116 -38.81 13.53 8.29
N GLU A 117 -39.00 12.30 8.77
CA GLU A 117 -40.26 11.88 9.40
C GLU A 117 -40.61 12.75 10.62
N ARG A 118 -39.61 13.12 11.43
CA ARG A 118 -39.82 14.00 12.60
C ARG A 118 -40.23 15.41 12.19
N VAL A 119 -39.63 15.96 11.13
CA VAL A 119 -40.01 17.28 10.59
C VAL A 119 -41.42 17.23 10.04
N GLU A 120 -41.76 16.23 9.22
CA GLU A 120 -43.12 16.05 8.68
C GLU A 120 -44.15 15.92 9.80
N GLY A 121 -43.86 15.15 10.85
CA GLY A 121 -44.75 15.04 12.01
C GLY A 121 -44.95 16.37 12.74
N LEU A 122 -43.88 17.14 12.96
CA LEU A 122 -43.98 18.47 13.56
C LEU A 122 -44.70 19.48 12.67
N GLU A 123 -44.56 19.38 11.35
CA GLU A 123 -45.32 20.20 10.40
C GLU A 123 -46.81 19.85 10.48
N ILE A 124 -47.18 18.57 10.51
CA ILE A 124 -48.57 18.12 10.68
C ILE A 124 -49.14 18.60 12.02
N ASP A 125 -48.40 18.45 13.11
CA ASP A 125 -48.80 18.92 14.44
C ASP A 125 -48.96 20.46 14.46
N ALA A 126 -48.07 21.20 13.78
CA ALA A 126 -48.17 22.64 13.65
C ALA A 126 -49.40 23.06 12.81
N TYR A 127 -49.71 22.33 11.73
CA TYR A 127 -50.93 22.54 10.94
C TYR A 127 -52.20 22.19 11.72
N ALA A 128 -52.20 21.11 12.52
CA ALA A 128 -53.33 20.74 13.37
C ALA A 128 -53.53 21.71 14.55
N SER A 129 -52.44 22.34 15.01
CA SER A 129 -52.44 23.37 16.06
C SER A 129 -52.68 24.78 15.52
N GLN A 130 -52.78 24.97 14.19
CA GLN A 130 -53.33 26.23 13.65
C GLN A 130 -54.80 26.28 14.08
N PRO A 131 -55.19 27.19 14.99
CA PRO A 131 -56.59 27.37 15.30
C PRO A 131 -57.29 27.72 13.98
N HIS A 132 -58.30 26.94 13.61
CA HIS A 132 -59.21 27.28 12.52
C HIS A 132 -59.52 28.77 12.59
N ASP A 133 -59.19 29.45 11.51
CA ASP A 133 -59.44 30.86 11.23
C ASP A 133 -60.85 31.25 11.71
N HIS A 134 -60.94 31.74 12.95
CA HIS A 134 -62.02 32.60 13.36
C HIS A 134 -61.67 33.93 12.71
N GLY A 135 -62.16 34.09 11.48
CA GLY A 135 -61.84 35.20 10.60
C GLY A 135 -61.77 36.52 11.34
N PHE A 136 -60.77 37.31 10.97
CA PHE A 136 -60.54 38.71 11.36
C PHE A 136 -61.86 39.42 11.76
N GLY A 137 -62.21 39.43 13.05
CA GLY A 137 -63.44 40.07 13.50
C GLY A 137 -64.19 39.51 14.71
N GLN A 138 -63.78 38.43 15.38
CA GLN A 138 -64.56 37.92 16.52
C GLN A 138 -64.23 38.63 17.85
N PHE A 139 -64.53 39.93 17.94
CA PHE A 139 -64.47 40.73 19.18
C PHE A 139 -65.54 40.35 20.24
N GLY A 140 -66.32 39.29 20.01
CA GLY A 140 -67.39 38.85 20.93
C GLY A 140 -66.89 38.29 22.26
N HIS A 141 -65.69 37.72 22.31
CA HIS A 141 -65.12 37.16 23.54
C HIS A 141 -64.45 38.21 24.45
N LEU A 142 -64.12 39.39 23.90
CA LEU A 142 -63.55 40.52 24.66
C LEU A 142 -64.59 41.29 25.49
N GLN A 143 -65.89 41.13 25.20
CA GLN A 143 -66.94 41.64 26.08
C GLN A 143 -67.27 40.66 27.22
N SER A 144 -66.89 39.39 27.10
CA SER A 144 -67.06 38.39 28.16
C SER A 144 -65.97 38.51 29.25
N SER A 145 -64.78 39.00 28.91
CA SER A 145 -63.63 39.09 29.82
C SER A 145 -63.62 40.32 30.75
N LEU A 146 -64.61 41.21 30.66
CA LEU A 146 -64.75 42.35 31.60
C LEU A 146 -65.47 41.98 32.90
N ARG A 147 -65.89 40.73 33.06
CA ARG A 147 -66.26 40.18 34.38
C ARG A 147 -65.28 39.07 34.76
N CYS A 148 -64.34 39.46 35.63
CA CYS A 148 -63.91 38.64 36.76
C CYS A 148 -63.32 37.25 36.41
N GLY A 149 -61.99 37.21 36.28
CA GLY A 149 -61.17 36.09 36.74
C GLY A 149 -61.26 34.79 35.94
N LEU A 150 -60.44 34.67 34.89
CA LEU A 150 -59.98 33.37 34.40
C LEU A 150 -58.55 33.49 33.85
N ASN A 151 -57.71 32.57 34.31
CA ASN A 151 -56.31 32.45 33.94
C ASN A 151 -56.20 31.89 32.51
N ASP A 152 -56.22 32.75 31.50
CA ASP A 152 -55.94 32.32 30.12
C ASP A 152 -54.45 32.07 29.94
N SER A 153 -54.07 30.79 30.00
CA SER A 153 -52.72 30.29 29.74
C SER A 153 -52.38 30.38 28.25
N THR A 154 -52.21 31.59 27.74
CA THR A 154 -51.64 31.79 26.41
C THR A 154 -50.12 31.57 26.47
N PRO A 155 -49.48 31.03 25.41
CA PRO A 155 -48.02 30.89 25.35
C PRO A 155 -47.29 32.22 25.54
N PHE A 156 -47.93 33.34 25.17
CA PHE A 156 -47.43 34.69 25.43
C PHE A 156 -47.50 35.05 26.93
N SER A 157 -48.56 34.66 27.64
CA SER A 157 -48.65 34.82 29.11
C SER A 157 -47.64 33.94 29.86
N MET A 158 -47.35 32.72 29.37
CA MET A 158 -46.30 31.87 29.93
C MET A 158 -44.91 32.48 29.72
N LEU A 159 -44.66 33.14 28.59
CA LEU A 159 -43.41 33.85 28.33
C LEU A 159 -43.25 35.10 29.22
N MET A 160 -44.36 35.82 29.46
CA MET A 160 -44.36 37.04 30.28
C MET A 160 -44.31 36.75 31.79
N ASN A 161 -44.81 35.59 32.25
CA ASN A 161 -44.68 35.13 33.64
C ASN A 161 -43.47 34.21 33.89
N GLY A 162 -42.87 33.64 32.84
CA GLY A 162 -41.86 32.58 32.91
C GLY A 162 -40.40 33.02 33.06
N GLY A 163 -40.15 34.29 33.39
CA GLY A 163 -38.80 34.80 33.68
C GLY A 163 -38.14 34.23 34.94
N ARG A 164 -38.69 33.19 35.58
CA ARG A 164 -38.12 32.57 36.79
C ARG A 164 -38.22 31.05 36.73
N SER A 165 -37.06 30.42 36.59
CA SER A 165 -36.76 29.00 36.81
C SER A 165 -36.97 28.02 35.65
N ALA A 166 -35.99 27.96 34.75
CA ALA A 166 -35.48 26.69 34.24
C ALA A 166 -33.99 26.86 33.94
N VAL A 167 -33.16 26.52 34.92
CA VAL A 167 -31.73 26.27 34.72
C VAL A 167 -31.66 25.05 33.80
N VAL A 168 -31.28 25.26 32.54
CA VAL A 168 -30.88 24.17 31.65
C VAL A 168 -29.49 23.77 32.10
N ASP A 169 -29.42 22.64 32.80
CA ASP A 169 -28.17 22.00 33.20
C ASP A 169 -27.49 21.45 31.95
N PHE A 170 -26.39 22.08 31.52
CA PHE A 170 -25.53 21.58 30.45
C PHE A 170 -24.52 20.61 31.05
N ASP A 171 -24.97 19.41 31.39
CA ASP A 171 -24.07 18.32 31.75
C ASP A 171 -23.47 17.73 30.46
N SER A 172 -22.48 18.44 29.91
CA SER A 172 -21.62 17.94 28.84
C SER A 172 -20.47 17.15 29.47
N PRO A 173 -20.17 15.91 29.03
CA PRO A 173 -18.91 15.28 29.42
C PRO A 173 -17.78 16.09 28.77
N GLN A 174 -16.96 16.73 29.61
CA GLN A 174 -15.72 17.38 29.19
C GLN A 174 -14.86 16.36 28.45
N ILE A 175 -14.79 16.48 27.12
CA ILE A 175 -13.73 15.84 26.33
C ILE A 175 -12.43 16.54 26.72
N GLN A 176 -11.71 15.95 27.67
CA GLN A 176 -10.36 16.37 28.03
C GLN A 176 -9.44 16.02 26.84
N LEU A 177 -9.22 16.98 25.96
CA LEU A 177 -8.12 16.93 24.99
C LEU A 177 -6.82 17.16 25.76
N THR A 178 -6.22 16.10 26.28
CA THR A 178 -4.83 16.12 26.73
C THR A 178 -3.92 16.26 25.50
N PRO A 179 -3.08 17.31 25.39
CA PRO A 179 -2.09 17.37 24.34
C PRO A 179 -1.03 16.28 24.58
N ARG A 180 -0.93 15.30 23.67
CA ARG A 180 0.19 14.37 23.62
C ARG A 180 1.46 15.16 23.36
N VAL A 181 2.30 15.33 24.38
CA VAL A 181 3.66 15.84 24.25
C VAL A 181 4.46 14.79 23.49
N PHE A 182 4.97 15.19 22.32
CA PHE A 182 5.91 14.45 21.50
C PHE A 182 7.26 14.43 22.23
N GLN A 183 7.72 13.26 22.67
CA GLN A 183 9.12 13.07 23.06
C GLN A 183 9.87 12.47 21.87
N GLY A 184 11.00 13.11 21.53
CA GLY A 184 12.01 12.54 20.65
C GLY A 184 12.84 11.48 21.35
#